data_AF-A0A9D9K1X8-F1
#
_entry.id   AF-A0A9D9K1X8-F1
#
_cell.length_a   1.000
_cell.length_b   1.000
_cell.length_c   1.000
_cell.angle_alpha   90.00
_cell.angle_beta   90.00
_cell.angle_gamma   90.00
#
_symmetry.space_group_name_H-M   'P 1'
#
loop_
_entity.id
_entity.type
_entity.pdbx_description
1 polymer ?
#
loop_
_entity_poly.entity_id
_entity_poly.type
_entity_poly.pdbx_seq_one_letter_code
_entity_poly.pdbx_strand_id
1 'polypeptide(L)'
;MSGIALKPSGLTRRLFDSEHNPRRSSAPAQIKPALDEMGQREGASLDELIARAIEEYLFAHRFRLLRERMAPRAQEQGIYTDQDVFERVS
;
A
#
# COMPACT_ATOMS: atom_id res chain seq x y z
N MET A 1 -14.89 -3.90 -50.96
CA MET A 1 -15.10 -4.40 -49.58
C MET A 1 -13.73 -4.57 -48.94
N SER A 2 -13.32 -3.61 -48.11
CA SER A 2 -12.03 -3.65 -47.41
C SER A 2 -12.31 -3.87 -45.93
N GLY A 3 -12.04 -5.08 -45.43
CA GLY A 3 -12.12 -5.42 -44.01
C GLY A 3 -10.74 -5.26 -43.38
N ILE A 4 -10.55 -4.21 -42.59
CA ILE A 4 -9.33 -4.01 -41.82
C ILE A 4 -9.38 -4.97 -40.62
N ALA A 5 -8.52 -5.99 -40.64
CA ALA A 5 -8.28 -6.84 -39.48
C ALA A 5 -7.51 -6.04 -38.42
N LEU A 6 -8.21 -5.61 -37.37
CA LEU A 6 -7.56 -5.08 -36.17
C LEU A 6 -6.79 -6.19 -35.47
N LYS A 7 -5.45 -6.09 -35.48
CA LYS A 7 -4.59 -6.88 -34.57
C LYS A 7 -4.90 -6.49 -33.12
N PRO A 8 -5.06 -7.45 -32.19
CA PRO A 8 -5.21 -7.11 -30.78
C PRO A 8 -3.92 -6.48 -30.27
N SER A 9 -4.03 -5.24 -29.78
CA SER A 9 -2.98 -4.48 -29.12
C SER A 9 -2.49 -5.26 -27.88
N GLY A 10 -1.29 -5.82 -27.97
CA GLY A 10 -0.66 -6.60 -26.90
C GLY A 10 -0.14 -5.74 -25.75
N LEU A 11 -1.01 -5.00 -25.07
CA LEU A 11 -0.60 -4.04 -24.02
C LEU A 11 -1.29 -4.19 -22.66
N THR A 12 -2.02 -5.27 -22.39
CA THR A 12 -2.78 -5.37 -21.13
C THR A 12 -2.70 -6.71 -20.40
N ARG A 13 -1.67 -7.53 -20.62
CA ARG A 13 -1.54 -8.79 -19.86
C ARG A 13 -0.14 -9.28 -19.53
N ARG A 14 0.82 -8.38 -19.32
CA ARG A 14 2.20 -8.76 -18.91
C ARG A 14 2.86 -7.76 -17.94
N LEU A 15 2.13 -7.28 -16.94
CA LEU A 15 2.71 -6.48 -15.85
C LEU A 15 2.67 -7.15 -14.48
N PHE A 16 2.05 -8.33 -14.34
CA PHE A 16 2.00 -9.08 -13.08
C PHE A 16 2.41 -10.56 -13.20
N ASP A 17 2.60 -11.09 -14.41
CA ASP A 17 3.20 -12.41 -14.60
C ASP A 17 4.72 -12.25 -14.70
N SER A 18 5.36 -12.02 -13.56
CA SER A 18 6.81 -12.19 -13.41
C SER A 18 7.04 -13.12 -12.23
N GLU A 19 7.25 -14.40 -12.55
CA GLU A 19 8.13 -15.23 -11.74
C GLU A 19 9.41 -14.44 -11.41
N HIS A 20 9.76 -14.39 -10.12
CA HIS A 20 11.00 -13.84 -9.58
C HIS A 20 11.33 -12.38 -9.92
N ASN A 21 10.85 -11.45 -9.09
CA ASN A 21 11.45 -10.12 -8.97
C ASN A 21 12.80 -10.22 -8.21
N PRO A 22 13.94 -9.79 -8.79
CA PRO A 22 15.28 -10.02 -8.23
C PRO A 22 15.64 -9.20 -6.98
N ARG A 23 14.70 -8.48 -6.37
CA ARG A 23 14.92 -7.82 -5.07
C ARG A 23 14.65 -8.79 -3.94
N ARG A 24 15.48 -9.83 -3.80
CA ARG A 24 15.42 -10.73 -2.63
C ARG A 24 15.51 -9.88 -1.37
N SER A 25 14.40 -9.75 -0.67
CA SER A 25 14.34 -9.01 0.58
C SER A 25 15.05 -9.85 1.64
N SER A 26 16.32 -9.54 1.93
CA SER A 26 16.99 -10.16 3.06
C SER A 26 16.43 -9.54 4.35
N ALA A 27 15.38 -10.14 4.89
CA ALA A 27 14.91 -9.81 6.22
C ALA A 27 16.05 -10.09 7.24
N PRO A 28 16.32 -9.18 8.20
CA PRO A 28 17.27 -9.45 9.28
C PRO A 28 17.01 -10.80 9.96
N ALA A 29 18.08 -11.51 10.31
CA ALA A 29 17.99 -12.85 10.92
C ALA A 29 17.10 -12.89 12.18
N GLN A 30 16.98 -11.76 12.87
CA GLN A 30 16.16 -11.62 14.08
C GLN A 30 14.65 -11.63 13.80
N ILE A 31 14.20 -11.14 12.64
CA ILE A 31 12.77 -11.03 12.32
C ILE A 31 12.27 -12.18 11.44
N LYS A 32 13.18 -12.88 10.78
CA LYS A 32 12.84 -13.99 9.88
C LYS A 32 12.00 -15.09 10.56
N PRO A 33 12.28 -15.55 11.80
CA PRO A 33 11.47 -16.58 12.44
C PRO A 33 10.01 -16.16 12.61
N ALA A 34 9.76 -14.90 13.00
CA ALA A 34 8.42 -14.37 13.16
C ALA A 34 7.68 -14.27 11.82
N LEU A 35 8.37 -13.84 10.76
CA LEU A 35 7.80 -13.77 9.41
C LEU A 35 7.50 -15.17 8.84
N ASP A 36 8.38 -16.15 9.09
CA ASP A 36 8.14 -17.54 8.67
C ASP A 36 6.91 -18.11 9.38
N GLU A 37 6.77 -17.88 10.70
CA GLU A 37 5.62 -18.34 11.48
C GLU A 37 4.31 -17.69 10.99
N MET A 38 4.33 -16.39 10.73
CA MET A 38 3.18 -15.67 10.15
C MET A 38 2.85 -16.18 8.76
N GLY A 39 3.86 -16.42 7.91
CA GLY A 39 3.67 -16.94 6.55
C GLY A 39 3.02 -18.33 6.56
N GLN A 40 3.44 -19.20 7.48
CA GLN A 40 2.81 -20.50 7.68
C GLN A 40 1.34 -20.39 8.15
N ARG A 41 1.06 -19.46 9.08
CA ARG A 41 -0.30 -19.24 9.60
C ARG A 41 -1.25 -18.63 8.57
N GLU A 42 -0.77 -17.70 7.76
CA GLU A 42 -1.58 -16.94 6.80
C GLU A 42 -1.58 -17.55 5.38
N GLY A 43 -0.73 -18.56 5.12
CA GLY A 43 -0.55 -19.09 3.76
C GLY A 43 0.06 -18.07 2.80
N ALA A 44 0.91 -17.18 3.32
CA ALA A 44 1.54 -16.09 2.58
C ALA A 44 3.05 -16.30 2.47
N SER A 45 3.62 -15.89 1.35
CA SER A 45 5.07 -15.85 1.15
C SER A 45 5.72 -14.73 1.96
N LEU A 46 7.02 -14.87 2.24
CA LEU A 46 7.81 -13.85 2.92
C LEU A 46 7.77 -12.50 2.20
N ASP A 47 7.88 -12.51 0.86
CA ASP A 47 7.86 -11.29 0.06
C ASP A 47 6.48 -10.60 0.10
N GLU A 48 5.38 -11.35 0.12
CA GLU A 48 4.03 -10.79 0.30
C GLU A 48 3.86 -10.15 1.68
N LEU A 49 4.35 -10.79 2.74
CA LEU A 49 4.29 -10.23 4.09
C LEU A 49 5.11 -8.95 4.21
N ILE A 50 6.30 -8.92 3.61
CA ILE A 50 7.16 -7.74 3.62
C ILE A 50 6.54 -6.61 2.80
N ALA A 51 5.97 -6.92 1.63
CA ALA A 51 5.26 -5.94 0.81
C ALA A 51 4.10 -5.30 1.59
N ARG A 52 3.23 -6.12 2.19
CA ARG A 52 2.11 -5.67 3.03
C ARG A 52 2.58 -4.78 4.19
N ALA A 53 3.60 -5.21 4.93
CA ALA A 53 4.13 -4.45 6.06
C ALA A 53 4.70 -3.08 5.62
N ILE A 54 5.39 -3.03 4.49
CA ILE A 54 5.92 -1.78 3.93
C ILE A 54 4.78 -0.86 3.48
N GLU A 55 3.76 -1.41 2.81
CA GLU A 55 2.58 -0.64 2.38
C GLU A 55 1.85 -0.02 3.58
N GLU A 56 1.59 -0.80 4.63
CA GLU A 56 0.97 -0.33 5.87
C GLU A 56 1.80 0.76 6.55
N TYR A 57 3.12 0.55 6.66
CA TYR A 57 4.03 1.53 7.22
C TYR A 57 4.01 2.85 6.43
N LEU A 58 4.12 2.76 5.10
CA LEU A 58 4.12 3.94 4.22
C LEU A 58 2.78 4.67 4.28
N PHE A 59 1.67 3.96 4.35
CA PHE A 59 0.35 4.56 4.52
C PHE A 59 0.28 5.34 5.84
N ALA A 60 0.61 4.70 6.96
CA ALA A 60 0.58 5.34 8.27
C ALA A 60 1.55 6.53 8.36
N HIS A 61 2.73 6.42 7.73
CA HIS A 61 3.70 7.50 7.67
C HIS A 61 3.18 8.71 6.88
N ARG A 62 2.65 8.49 5.67
CA ARG A 62 2.06 9.55 4.85
C ARG A 62 0.88 10.22 5.52
N PHE A 63 0.03 9.44 6.20
CA PHE A 63 -1.10 9.97 6.95
C PHE A 63 -0.66 10.90 8.09
N ARG A 64 0.37 10.51 8.87
CA ARG A 64 0.93 11.36 9.93
C ARG A 64 1.47 12.67 9.37
N LEU A 65 2.25 12.61 8.28
CA LEU A 65 2.77 13.82 7.64
C LEU A 65 1.65 14.73 7.12
N LEU A 66 0.58 14.16 6.58
CA LEU A 66 -0.58 14.94 6.16
C LEU A 66 -1.25 15.61 7.35
N ARG A 67 -1.46 14.88 8.45
CA ARG A 67 -2.03 15.42 9.69
C ARG A 67 -1.19 16.56 10.25
N GLU A 68 0.12 16.42 10.32
CA GLU A 68 1.03 17.48 10.80
C GLU A 68 0.89 18.77 9.98
N ARG A 69 0.66 18.66 8.67
CA ARG A 69 0.48 19.81 7.78
C ARG A 69 -0.92 20.44 7.85
N MET A 70 -1.94 19.63 8.14
CA MET A 70 -3.33 20.05 8.09
C MET A 70 -3.87 20.47 9.46
N ALA A 71 -3.40 19.85 10.54
CA ALA A 71 -3.90 20.10 11.89
C ALA A 71 -3.79 21.57 12.32
N PRO A 72 -2.67 22.30 12.09
CA PRO A 72 -2.61 23.72 12.47
C PRO A 72 -3.68 24.57 11.78
N ARG A 73 -3.92 24.33 10.48
CA ARG A 73 -4.96 25.04 9.71
C ARG A 73 -6.36 24.71 10.21
N ALA A 74 -6.61 23.45 10.58
CA ALA A 74 -7.89 23.03 11.16
C ALA A 74 -8.11 23.69 12.53
N GLN A 75 -7.07 23.77 13.37
CA GLN A 75 -7.11 24.41 14.67
C GLN A 75 -7.36 25.93 14.56
N GLU A 76 -6.74 26.61 13.60
CA GLU A 76 -7.02 28.03 13.30
C GLU A 76 -8.50 28.26 12.92
N GLN A 77 -9.16 27.25 12.37
CA GLN A 77 -10.58 27.28 12.02
C GLN A 77 -11.49 26.79 13.15
N GLY A 78 -10.94 26.51 14.33
CA GLY A 78 -11.68 26.02 15.49
C GLY A 78 -12.11 24.55 15.38
N ILE A 79 -11.34 23.71 14.68
CA ILE A 79 -11.58 22.27 14.54
C ILE A 79 -10.49 21.53 15.33
N TYR A 80 -10.87 20.85 16.42
CA TYR A 80 -9.95 20.15 17.31
C TYR A 80 -10.32 18.69 17.53
N THR A 81 -11.60 18.36 17.42
CA THR A 81 -12.18 17.06 17.73
C THR A 81 -12.92 16.48 16.53
N ASP A 82 -13.17 15.18 16.58
CA ASP A 82 -13.99 14.50 15.57
C ASP A 82 -15.44 15.04 15.56
N GLN A 83 -15.94 15.51 16.71
CA GLN A 83 -17.24 16.17 16.82
C GLN A 83 -17.24 17.50 16.03
N ASP A 84 -16.19 18.31 16.13
CA ASP A 84 -16.07 19.57 15.37
C ASP A 84 -16.02 19.35 13.86
N VAL A 85 -15.49 18.20 13.44
CA VAL A 85 -15.51 17.76 12.04
C VAL A 85 -16.91 17.34 11.64
N PHE A 86 -17.56 16.49 12.44
CA PHE A 86 -18.91 15.99 12.17
C PHE A 86 -19.91 17.13 11.99
N GLU A 87 -19.93 18.09 12.90
CA GLU A 87 -20.82 19.27 12.86
C GLU A 87 -20.62 20.15 11.62
N ARG A 88 -19.49 20.05 10.92
CA ARG A 88 -19.19 20.83 9.71
C ARG A 88 -19.52 20.11 8.40
N VAL A 89 -19.60 18.78 8.41
CA VAL A 89 -19.73 17.98 7.17
C VAL A 89 -21.01 17.14 7.11
N SER A 90 -21.79 17.08 8.19
CA SER A 90 -23.09 16.40 8.28
C SER A 90 -24.19 17.41 8.60
#